data_AF-A0A5Q0UJS6-F1
#
_entry.id   AF-A0A5Q0UJS6-F1
#
_cell.length_a   1.000
_cell.length_b   1.000
_cell.length_c   1.000
_cell.angle_alpha   90.00
_cell.angle_beta   90.00
_cell.angle_gamma   90.00
#
_symmetry.space_group_name_H-M   'P 1'
#
loop_
_entity.id
_entity.type
_entity.pdbx_description
1 polymer ?
#
loop_
_entity_poly.entity_id
_entity_poly.type
_entity_poly.pdbx_seq_one_letter_code
_entity_poly.pdbx_strand_id
1 'polypeptide(L)'
;MGSINVRVPDDQKKQIEETAEKENYPSPSEWVREAIREKLKRETKLYPKEVERILEVWEKEKKGELETTPADEVWENLGIKE
;
A
#
# COMPACT_ATOMS: atom_id res chain seq x y z
N MET A 1 -22.82 2.22 -2.16
CA MET A 1 -21.62 1.74 -1.44
C MET A 1 -21.70 0.22 -1.40
N GLY A 2 -20.63 -0.50 -1.75
CA GLY A 2 -20.64 -1.96 -1.65
C GLY A 2 -20.66 -2.40 -0.18
N SER A 3 -21.39 -3.47 0.13
CA SER A 3 -21.34 -4.13 1.43
C SER A 3 -20.56 -5.45 1.30
N ILE A 4 -19.82 -5.78 2.36
CA ILE A 4 -19.10 -7.05 2.47
C ILE A 4 -19.53 -7.68 3.79
N ASN A 5 -19.93 -8.95 3.73
CA ASN A 5 -20.22 -9.74 4.93
C ASN A 5 -18.97 -10.54 5.30
N VAL A 6 -18.49 -10.34 6.52
CA VAL A 6 -17.28 -11.01 7.03
C VAL A 6 -17.65 -11.79 8.28
N ARG A 7 -17.24 -13.05 8.34
CA ARG A 7 -17.36 -13.86 9.55
C ARG A 7 -16.06 -13.73 10.34
N VAL A 8 -16.17 -13.31 11.59
CA VAL A 8 -15.06 -13.22 12.54
C VAL A 8 -15.37 -14.08 13.77
N PRO A 9 -14.34 -14.55 14.51
CA PRO A 9 -14.54 -15.18 15.81
C PRO A 9 -15.32 -14.27 16.78
N ASP A 10 -16.12 -14.87 17.67
CA ASP A 10 -17.00 -14.12 18.58
C ASP A 10 -16.22 -13.20 19.53
N ASP A 11 -15.08 -13.67 20.05
CA ASP A 11 -14.19 -12.87 20.89
C ASP A 11 -13.66 -11.63 20.14
N GLN A 12 -13.33 -11.80 18.85
CA GLN A 12 -12.86 -10.70 18.01
C GLN A 12 -14.01 -9.72 17.73
N LYS A 13 -15.23 -10.22 17.48
CA LYS A 13 -16.41 -9.36 17.31
C LYS A 13 -16.63 -8.47 18.53
N LYS A 14 -16.56 -9.06 19.73
CA LYS A 14 -16.73 -8.34 20.99
C LYS A 14 -15.65 -7.26 21.17
N GLN A 15 -14.39 -7.58 20.89
CA GLN A 15 -13.29 -6.61 20.94
C GLN A 15 -13.49 -5.43 19.98
N ILE A 16 -14.01 -5.70 18.78
CA ILE A 16 -14.30 -4.65 17.78
C ILE A 16 -15.39 -3.72 18.31
N GLU A 17 -16.48 -4.27 18.85
CA GLU A 17 -17.58 -3.48 19.42
C GLU A 17 -17.11 -2.61 20.60
N GLU A 18 -16.38 -3.19 21.55
CA GLU A 18 -15.84 -2.48 22.71
C GLU A 18 -14.85 -1.37 22.31
N THR A 19 -13.98 -1.63 21.33
CA THR A 19 -13.00 -0.66 20.87
C THR A 19 -13.66 0.48 20.11
N ALA A 20 -14.61 0.18 19.23
CA ALA A 20 -15.36 1.19 18.50
C ALA A 20 -16.11 2.14 19.45
N GLU A 21 -16.74 1.60 20.51
CA GLU A 21 -17.39 2.41 21.54
C GLU A 21 -16.39 3.27 22.33
N LYS A 22 -15.29 2.66 22.79
CA LYS A 22 -14.24 3.36 23.54
C LYS A 22 -13.58 4.49 22.76
N GLU A 23 -13.39 4.32 21.46
CA GLU A 23 -12.84 5.33 20.56
C GLU A 23 -13.92 6.25 19.97
N ASN A 24 -15.17 6.12 20.43
CA ASN A 24 -16.31 6.97 20.11
C ASN A 24 -16.67 6.99 18.61
N TYR A 25 -16.58 5.83 17.96
CA TYR A 25 -16.99 5.65 16.58
C TYR A 25 -18.51 5.53 16.45
N PRO A 26 -19.12 6.03 15.36
CA PRO A 26 -20.57 5.92 15.13
C PRO A 26 -21.07 4.48 14.99
N SER A 27 -20.22 3.56 14.55
CA SER A 27 -20.53 2.13 14.48
C SER A 27 -19.26 1.29 14.47
N PRO A 28 -19.33 -0.01 14.84
CA PRO A 28 -18.24 -0.96 14.65
C PRO A 28 -17.77 -1.06 13.20
N SER A 29 -18.69 -0.89 12.23
CA SER A 29 -18.35 -0.93 10.80
C SER A 29 -17.54 0.28 10.36
N GLU A 30 -17.79 1.47 10.92
CA GLU A 30 -16.97 2.66 10.69
C GLU A 30 -15.53 2.43 11.18
N TRP A 31 -15.38 1.89 12.39
CA TRP A 31 -14.08 1.56 12.96
C TRP A 31 -13.31 0.55 12.09
N VAL A 32 -13.96 -0.55 11.69
CA VAL A 32 -13.35 -1.56 10.80
C VAL A 32 -12.92 -0.96 9.46
N ARG A 33 -13.75 -0.09 8.87
CA ARG A 33 -13.43 0.60 7.61
C ARG A 33 -12.17 1.46 7.75
N GLU A 34 -12.01 2.17 8.85
CA GLU A 34 -10.82 2.98 9.09
C GLU A 34 -9.58 2.11 9.34
N ALA A 35 -9.69 1.07 10.16
CA ALA A 35 -8.61 0.13 10.42
C ALA A 35 -8.07 -0.51 9.12
N ILE A 36 -8.97 -0.93 8.22
CA ILE A 36 -8.60 -1.44 6.90
C ILE A 36 -7.91 -0.36 6.07
N ARG A 37 -8.44 0.87 6.05
CA ARG A 37 -7.84 1.98 5.30
C ARG A 37 -6.43 2.29 5.79
N GLU A 38 -6.20 2.30 7.10
CA GLU A 38 -4.87 2.55 7.68
C GLU A 38 -3.90 1.40 7.40
N LYS A 39 -4.37 0.15 7.46
CA LYS A 39 -3.58 -1.01 7.07
C LYS A 39 -3.15 -0.93 5.61
N LEU A 40 -4.10 -0.65 4.70
CA LEU A 40 -3.81 -0.45 3.28
C LEU A 40 -2.82 0.70 3.09
N LYS A 41 -3.03 1.87 3.70
CA LYS A 41 -2.07 2.99 3.62
C LYS A 41 -0.67 2.60 4.07
N ARG A 42 -0.51 1.74 5.07
CA ARG A 42 0.80 1.27 5.54
C ARG A 42 1.44 0.30 4.53
N GLU A 43 0.66 -0.58 3.94
CA GLU A 43 1.13 -1.59 2.98
C GLU A 43 1.36 -1.04 1.58
N THR A 44 0.63 0.01 1.19
CA THR A 44 0.80 0.71 -0.08
C THR A 44 1.83 1.84 -0.01
N LYS A 45 2.43 2.09 1.15
CA LYS A 45 3.56 3.02 1.28
C LYS A 45 4.83 2.28 0.92
N LEU A 46 5.64 2.92 0.09
CA LEU A 46 7.02 2.51 -0.14
C LEU A 46 7.78 2.55 1.19
N TYR A 47 8.63 1.56 1.41
CA TYR A 47 9.54 1.57 2.55
C TYR A 47 10.49 2.78 2.42
N PRO A 48 10.96 3.38 3.54
CA PRO A 48 11.84 4.56 3.49
C PRO A 48 13.05 4.39 2.56
N LYS A 49 13.66 3.20 2.55
CA LYS A 49 14.77 2.86 1.65
C LYS A 49 14.39 2.87 0.17
N GLU A 50 13.17 2.48 -0.17
CA GLU A 50 12.69 2.51 -1.55
C GLU A 50 12.42 3.95 -2.00
N VAL A 51 11.92 4.80 -1.10
CA VAL A 51 11.76 6.24 -1.35
C VAL A 51 13.12 6.89 -1.57
N GLU A 52 14.11 6.62 -0.71
CA GLU A 52 15.49 7.10 -0.89
C GLU A 52 16.07 6.67 -2.23
N ARG A 53 15.94 5.39 -2.58
CA ARG A 53 16.41 4.88 -3.89
C ARG A 53 15.77 5.62 -5.07
N ILE A 54 14.46 5.87 -5.03
CA ILE A 54 13.77 6.60 -6.09
C ILE A 54 14.28 8.04 -6.18
N LEU A 55 14.46 8.72 -5.05
CA LEU A 55 14.97 10.09 -5.01
C LEU A 55 16.40 10.18 -5.56
N GLU A 56 17.27 9.23 -5.19
CA GLU A 56 18.64 9.16 -5.72
C GLU A 56 18.68 8.96 -7.23
N VAL A 57 17.85 8.05 -7.76
CA VAL A 57 17.74 7.83 -9.21
C VAL A 57 17.24 9.10 -9.90
N TRP A 58 16.23 9.76 -9.36
CA TRP A 58 15.69 11.00 -9.90
C TRP A 58 16.71 12.15 -9.92
N GLU A 59 17.55 12.25 -8.88
CA GLU A 59 18.65 13.22 -8.86
C GLU A 59 19.72 12.93 -9.90
N LYS A 60 20.12 11.66 -10.07
CA LYS A 60 21.07 11.24 -11.11
C LYS A 60 20.54 11.52 -12.51
N GLU A 61 19.25 11.29 -12.75
CA GLU A 61 18.59 11.62 -14.01
C GLU A 61 18.71 13.12 -14.33
N LYS A 62 18.38 13.99 -13.35
CA LYS A 62 18.48 15.45 -13.52
C LYS A 62 19.90 15.93 -13.82
N LYS A 63 20.90 15.25 -13.27
CA LYS A 63 22.32 15.56 -13.50
C LYS A 63 22.85 14.97 -14.81
N GLY A 64 22.05 14.17 -15.52
CA GLY A 64 22.47 13.46 -16.74
C GLY A 64 23.46 12.33 -16.46
N GLU A 65 23.47 11.81 -15.23
CA GLU A 65 24.39 10.75 -14.76
C GLU A 65 23.82 9.34 -14.97
N LEU A 66 22.62 9.23 -15.56
CA LEU A 66 22.02 7.95 -15.93
C LEU A 66 22.30 7.63 -17.39
N GLU A 67 22.97 6.50 -17.61
CA GLU A 67 22.95 5.84 -18.91
C GLU A 67 21.53 5.33 -19.17
N THR A 68 20.98 5.65 -20.34
CA THR A 68 19.66 5.20 -20.75
C THR A 68 19.80 4.23 -21.91
N THR A 69 19.01 3.17 -21.88
CA THR A 69 18.96 2.16 -22.94
C THR A 69 17.55 2.17 -23.55
N PRO A 70 17.40 2.10 -24.87
CA PRO A 70 16.10 2.00 -25.52
C PRO A 70 15.29 0.81 -24.99
N ALA A 71 13.98 0.98 -24.85
CA ALA A 71 13.11 -0.05 -24.31
C ALA A 71 13.20 -1.37 -25.08
N ASP A 72 13.29 -1.33 -26.42
CA ASP A 72 13.34 -2.52 -27.27
C ASP A 72 14.59 -3.39 -27.01
N GLU A 73 15.76 -2.77 -26.82
CA GLU A 73 16.98 -3.48 -26.44
C GLU A 73 16.87 -4.11 -25.04
N VAL A 74 16.20 -3.45 -24.10
CA VAL A 74 15.95 -4.01 -22.76
C VAL A 74 15.04 -5.24 -22.84
N TRP A 75 13.98 -5.19 -23.65
CA TRP A 75 13.06 -6.31 -23.82
C TRP A 75 13.71 -7.52 -24.49
N GLU A 76 14.55 -7.29 -25.50
CA GLU A 76 15.33 -8.34 -26.18
C GLU A 76 16.34 -8.99 -25.23
N ASN A 77 17.10 -8.18 -24.48
CA ASN A 77 18.08 -8.69 -23.50
C ASN A 77 17.45 -9.46 -22.33
N LEU A 78 16.22 -9.11 -21.94
CA LEU A 78 15.49 -9.82 -20.89
C LEU A 78 14.71 -11.04 -21.41
N GLY A 79 14.65 -11.25 -22.73
CA GLY A 79 13.90 -12.35 -23.35
C GLY A 79 12.39 -12.27 -23.13
N ILE A 80 11.85 -11.05 -22.97
CA ILE A 80 10.42 -10.81 -22.67
C ILE A 80 9.62 -10.49 -23.94
N LYS A 81 10.27 -10.11 -25.04
CA LYS A 81 9.66 -10.06 -26.37
C LYS A 81 10.22 -11.20 -27.24
N GLU A 82 9.33 -11.99 -27.83
CA GLU A 82 9.60 -12.75 -29.07
C GLU A 82 9.47 -11.82 -30.29
#